data_AF-A0A392NJ73-F1
#
_entry.id   AF-A0A392NJ73-F1
#
_cell.length_a   1.000
_cell.length_b   1.000
_cell.length_c   1.000
_cell.angle_alpha   90.00
_cell.angle_beta   90.00
_cell.angle_gamma   90.00
#
_symmetry.space_group_name_H-M   'P 1'
#
loop_
_entity.id
_entity.type
_entity.pdbx_description
1 polymer ?
#
loop_
_entity_poly.entity_id
_entity_poly.type
_entity_poly.pdbx_seq_one_letter_code
_entity_poly.pdbx_strand_id
1 'polypeptide(L)'
;MPINLPGTLFHKAMKARNELAQILAQIISSRREKKQEYKDLLGSFMDEKSGLTDEQIADNVIGVIFAARDTTASVLTWTVKYLGENINVLEAVIEEQESILKSKEENGEEKGLKWEDTKKMVITSRVIQETLRVASILSFTFREAVEDVEYQ
;
A
#
# COMPACT_ATOMS: atom_id res chain seq x y z
N MET A 1 -13.14 22.32 -10.74
CA MET A 1 -14.10 21.28 -11.15
C MET A 1 -13.40 20.25 -12.04
N PRO A 2 -13.67 18.95 -11.88
CA PRO A 2 -13.15 17.92 -12.79
C PRO A 2 -13.85 18.02 -14.15
N ILE A 3 -13.22 18.70 -15.11
CA ILE A 3 -13.75 18.91 -16.45
C ILE A 3 -13.19 17.84 -17.38
N ASN A 4 -14.04 16.96 -17.92
CA ASN A 4 -13.64 15.88 -18.82
C ASN A 4 -13.62 16.33 -20.29
N LEU A 5 -12.69 17.21 -20.64
CA LEU A 5 -12.48 17.67 -22.01
C LEU A 5 -11.09 17.30 -22.52
N PRO A 6 -10.92 16.99 -23.82
CA PRO A 6 -9.61 16.72 -24.42
C PRO A 6 -8.58 17.80 -24.05
N GLY A 7 -7.38 17.37 -23.67
CA GLY A 7 -6.30 18.26 -23.22
C GLY A 7 -6.26 18.55 -21.72
N THR A 8 -7.32 18.23 -20.96
CA THR A 8 -7.32 18.40 -19.49
C THR A 8 -6.63 17.24 -18.76
N LEU A 9 -6.10 17.50 -17.56
CA LEU A 9 -5.52 16.45 -16.70
C LEU A 9 -6.57 15.42 -16.27
N PHE A 10 -7.80 15.85 -15.99
CA PHE A 10 -8.89 14.96 -15.62
C PHE A 10 -9.24 14.01 -16.77
N HIS A 11 -9.33 14.52 -18.01
CA HIS A 11 -9.55 13.67 -19.18
C HIS A 11 -8.42 12.64 -19.36
N LYS A 12 -7.16 13.06 -19.21
CA LYS A 12 -6.01 12.15 -19.26
C LYS A 12 -6.07 11.07 -18.17
N ALA A 13 -6.46 11.43 -16.95
CA ALA A 13 -6.62 10.48 -15.84
C ALA A 13 -7.75 9.48 -16.11
N MET A 14 -8.89 9.93 -16.63
CA MET A 14 -9.99 9.04 -17.00
C MET A 14 -9.61 8.07 -18.13
N LYS A 15 -8.83 8.53 -19.12
CA LYS A 15 -8.28 7.65 -20.16
C LYS A 15 -7.36 6.59 -19.57
N ALA A 16 -6.43 6.98 -18.69
CA ALA A 16 -5.53 6.05 -18.01
C ALA A 16 -6.29 5.04 -17.12
N ARG A 17 -7.35 5.46 -16.43
CA ARG A 17 -8.22 4.54 -15.68
C ARG A 17 -8.84 3.49 -16.59
N ASN A 18 -9.36 3.90 -17.75
CA ASN A 18 -9.96 2.95 -18.71
C ASN A 18 -8.92 1.96 -19.27
N GLU A 19 -7.70 2.43 -19.56
CA GLU A 19 -6.59 1.56 -19.99
C GLU A 19 -6.23 0.54 -18.90
N LEU A 20 -6.14 0.94 -17.63
CA LEU A 20 -5.91 0.03 -16.51
C LEU A 20 -7.03 -1.00 -16.35
N ALA A 21 -8.29 -0.58 -16.50
CA ALA A 21 -9.43 -1.48 -16.43
C ALA A 21 -9.39 -2.54 -17.54
N GLN A 22 -9.00 -2.16 -18.76
CA GLN A 22 -8.83 -3.12 -19.86
C GLN A 22 -7.71 -4.13 -19.60
N ILE A 23 -6.57 -3.69 -19.07
CA ILE A 23 -5.46 -4.58 -18.69
C ILE A 23 -5.93 -5.59 -17.63
N LEU A 24 -6.63 -5.12 -16.58
CA LEU A 24 -7.14 -6.00 -15.54
C LEU A 24 -8.19 -6.97 -16.07
N ALA A 25 -9.09 -6.54 -16.94
CA ALA A 25 -10.09 -7.42 -17.56
C ALA A 25 -9.41 -8.58 -18.33
N GLN A 26 -8.34 -8.29 -19.09
CA GLN A 26 -7.57 -9.33 -19.78
C GLN A 26 -6.91 -10.31 -18.81
N ILE A 27 -6.34 -9.80 -17.70
CA ILE A 27 -5.72 -10.64 -16.67
C ILE A 27 -6.78 -11.53 -15.99
N ILE A 28 -7.93 -10.96 -15.61
CA ILE A 28 -9.04 -11.69 -14.98
C ILE A 28 -9.52 -12.81 -15.92
N SER A 29 -9.79 -12.50 -17.18
CA SER A 29 -10.20 -13.49 -18.18
C SER A 29 -9.18 -14.64 -18.29
N SER A 30 -7.90 -14.31 -18.45
CA SER A 30 -6.83 -15.31 -18.56
C SER A 30 -6.70 -16.19 -17.30
N ARG A 31 -6.88 -15.60 -16.12
CA ARG A 31 -6.83 -16.35 -14.84
C ARG A 31 -8.03 -17.28 -14.68
N ARG A 32 -9.24 -16.85 -15.08
CA ARG A 32 -10.45 -17.69 -15.05
C ARG A 32 -10.33 -18.89 -16.00
N GLU A 33 -9.75 -18.70 -17.19
CA GLU A 33 -9.52 -19.79 -18.15
C GLU A 33 -8.55 -20.86 -17.62
N LYS A 34 -7.49 -20.45 -16.92
CA LYS A 34 -6.48 -21.36 -16.36
C LYS A 34 -6.98 -22.19 -15.18
N LYS A 35 -8.12 -21.81 -14.56
CA LYS A 35 -8.74 -22.50 -13.40
C LYS A 35 -7.74 -22.86 -12.29
N GLN A 36 -6.76 -21.99 -12.08
CA GLN A 36 -5.75 -22.14 -11.03
C GLN A 36 -6.15 -21.31 -9.80
N GLU A 37 -5.82 -21.79 -8.61
CA GLU A 37 -5.95 -21.02 -7.38
C GLU A 37 -4.83 -19.96 -7.29
N TYR A 38 -5.22 -18.70 -7.06
CA TYR A 38 -4.29 -17.58 -6.89
C TYR A 38 -4.36 -17.06 -5.46
N LYS A 39 -3.21 -17.00 -4.77
CA LYS A 39 -3.08 -16.53 -3.38
C LYS A 39 -2.63 -15.07 -3.28
N ASP A 40 -3.05 -14.25 -4.24
CA ASP A 40 -2.79 -12.81 -4.27
C ASP A 40 -4.09 -12.01 -4.10
N LEU A 41 -3.98 -10.68 -4.06
CA LEU A 41 -5.12 -9.79 -3.88
C LEU A 41 -6.20 -10.00 -4.95
N LEU A 42 -5.78 -10.11 -6.21
CA LEU A 42 -6.70 -10.32 -7.32
C LEU A 42 -7.40 -11.67 -7.20
N GLY A 43 -6.66 -12.74 -6.89
CA GLY A 43 -7.23 -14.05 -6.59
C GLY A 43 -8.25 -14.01 -5.46
N SER A 44 -7.99 -13.24 -4.40
CA SER A 44 -8.91 -13.07 -3.27
C SER A 44 -10.23 -12.40 -3.69
N PHE A 45 -10.19 -11.43 -4.60
CA PHE A 45 -11.40 -10.82 -5.17
C PHE A 45 -12.10 -11.70 -6.21
N MET A 46 -11.39 -12.64 -6.83
CA MET A 46 -11.97 -13.56 -7.82
C MET A 46 -12.65 -14.79 -7.19
N ASP A 47 -12.49 -15.02 -5.87
CA ASP A 47 -13.17 -16.10 -5.16
C ASP A 47 -14.68 -15.99 -5.34
N GLU A 48 -15.35 -17.10 -5.68
CA GLU A 48 -16.80 -17.16 -5.90
C GLU A 48 -17.59 -16.67 -4.68
N LYS A 49 -17.04 -16.83 -3.47
CA LYS A 49 -17.65 -16.32 -2.23
C LYS A 49 -17.73 -14.80 -2.17
N SER A 50 -16.93 -14.08 -2.95
CA SER A 50 -16.93 -12.62 -2.97
C SER A 50 -18.19 -12.05 -3.65
N GLY A 51 -18.78 -12.79 -4.61
CA GLY A 51 -19.96 -12.36 -5.37
C GLY A 51 -19.73 -11.11 -6.24
N LEU A 52 -18.47 -10.76 -6.55
CA LEU A 52 -18.12 -9.54 -7.30
C LEU A 52 -18.18 -9.76 -8.82
N THR A 53 -18.64 -8.75 -9.56
CA THR A 53 -18.49 -8.72 -11.03
C THR A 53 -17.06 -8.41 -11.42
N ASP A 54 -16.67 -8.76 -12.66
CA ASP A 54 -15.31 -8.47 -13.15
C ASP A 54 -15.01 -6.96 -13.16
N GLU A 55 -16.00 -6.09 -13.43
CA GLU A 55 -15.81 -4.64 -13.30
C GLU A 55 -15.56 -4.22 -11.84
N GLN A 56 -16.31 -4.77 -10.89
CA GLN A 56 -16.12 -4.48 -9.46
C GLN A 56 -14.75 -4.98 -8.97
N ILE A 57 -14.30 -6.15 -9.43
CA ILE A 57 -12.97 -6.68 -9.12
C ILE A 57 -11.90 -5.71 -9.65
N ALA A 58 -12.01 -5.30 -10.92
CA ALA A 58 -11.06 -4.37 -11.52
C ALA A 58 -11.03 -3.03 -10.78
N ASP A 59 -12.19 -2.45 -10.47
CA ASP A 59 -12.29 -1.18 -9.74
C ASP A 59 -11.69 -1.28 -8.33
N ASN A 60 -11.94 -2.38 -7.59
CA ASN A 60 -11.34 -2.60 -6.27
C ASN A 60 -9.82 -2.73 -6.35
N VAL A 61 -9.28 -3.47 -7.32
CA VAL A 61 -7.83 -3.61 -7.49
C VAL A 61 -7.18 -2.27 -7.85
N ILE A 62 -7.77 -1.50 -8.77
CA ILE A 62 -7.29 -0.15 -9.10
C ILE A 62 -7.34 0.74 -7.85
N GLY A 63 -8.42 0.68 -7.09
CA GLY A 63 -8.58 1.42 -5.84
C GLY A 63 -7.48 1.13 -4.82
N VAL A 64 -7.16 -0.15 -4.59
CA VAL A 64 -6.08 -0.56 -3.67
C VAL A 64 -4.71 -0.08 -4.16
N ILE A 65 -4.40 -0.22 -5.46
CA ILE A 65 -3.13 0.27 -6.02
C ILE A 65 -3.01 1.78 -5.85
N PHE A 66 -4.08 2.52 -6.13
CA PHE A 66 -4.09 3.98 -6.00
C PHE A 66 -3.92 4.41 -4.54
N ALA A 67 -4.64 3.78 -3.62
CA ALA A 67 -4.55 4.05 -2.19
C ALA A 67 -3.15 3.77 -1.62
N ALA A 68 -2.50 2.69 -2.05
CA ALA A 68 -1.21 2.27 -1.53
C ALA A 68 -0.02 3.05 -2.13
N ARG A 69 -0.15 3.62 -3.34
CA ARG A 69 0.97 4.22 -4.07
C ARG A 69 1.49 5.49 -3.40
N ASP A 70 0.67 6.53 -3.39
CA ASP A 70 1.13 7.87 -2.98
C ASP A 70 1.33 7.95 -1.47
N THR A 71 0.52 7.23 -0.68
CA THR A 71 0.63 7.16 0.78
C THR A 71 1.94 6.50 1.21
N THR A 72 2.24 5.28 0.72
CA THR A 72 3.46 4.55 1.07
C THR A 72 4.71 5.28 0.57
N ALA A 73 4.69 5.80 -0.67
CA ALA A 73 5.82 6.56 -1.21
C ALA A 73 6.14 7.81 -0.37
N SER A 74 5.10 8.51 0.10
CA SER A 74 5.26 9.67 0.98
C SER A 74 5.84 9.27 2.34
N VAL A 75 5.32 8.22 2.98
CA VAL A 75 5.86 7.70 4.26
C VAL A 75 7.34 7.35 4.12
N LEU A 76 7.72 6.63 3.06
CA LEU A 76 9.11 6.24 2.82
C LEU A 76 10.02 7.44 2.61
N THR A 77 9.56 8.43 1.84
CA THR A 77 10.33 9.67 1.59
C THR A 77 10.61 10.42 2.90
N TRP A 78 9.59 10.58 3.75
CA TRP A 78 9.75 11.21 5.06
C TRP A 78 10.60 10.37 6.01
N THR A 79 10.47 9.04 5.98
CA THR A 79 11.29 8.13 6.78
C THR A 79 12.77 8.33 6.47
N VAL A 80 13.14 8.32 5.18
CA VAL A 80 14.53 8.53 4.73
C VAL A 80 15.05 9.90 5.16
N LYS A 81 14.24 10.96 4.99
CA LYS A 81 14.60 12.31 5.43
C LYS A 81 14.87 12.34 6.94
N TYR A 82 13.93 11.86 7.76
CA TYR A 82 14.06 11.93 9.22
C TYR A 82 15.22 11.07 9.75
N LEU A 83 15.47 9.89 9.17
CA LEU A 83 16.65 9.10 9.52
C LEU A 83 17.94 9.83 9.16
N GLY A 84 18.00 10.47 7.99
CA GLY A 84 19.16 11.26 7.57
C GLY A 84 19.44 12.47 8.45
N GLU A 85 18.41 13.05 9.07
CA GLU A 85 18.53 14.18 10.01
C GLU A 85 18.81 13.73 11.47
N ASN A 86 18.61 12.45 11.79
CA ASN A 86 18.74 11.90 13.14
C ASN A 86 19.69 10.69 13.15
N ILE A 87 20.99 10.97 13.04
CA ILE A 87 22.02 9.92 12.85
C ILE A 87 22.01 8.83 13.93
N ASN A 88 21.81 9.19 15.19
CA ASN A 88 21.75 8.22 16.29
C ASN A 88 20.57 7.23 16.14
N VAL A 89 19.45 7.69 15.56
CA VAL A 89 18.28 6.83 15.29
C VAL A 89 18.57 5.92 14.10
N LEU A 90 19.24 6.44 13.07
CA LEU A 90 19.68 5.63 11.93
C LEU A 90 20.65 4.52 12.36
N GLU A 91 21.64 4.84 13.21
CA GLU A 91 22.56 3.85 13.78
C GLU A 91 21.80 2.77 14.56
N ALA A 92 20.85 3.15 15.41
CA ALA A 92 20.03 2.19 16.14
C ALA A 92 19.17 1.29 15.23
N VAL A 93 18.66 1.81 14.11
CA VAL A 93 17.96 0.99 13.10
C VAL A 93 18.92 0.03 12.41
N ILE A 94 20.13 0.47 12.06
CA ILE A 94 21.16 -0.38 11.44
C ILE A 94 21.53 -1.52 12.39
N GLU A 95 21.84 -1.21 13.65
CA GLU A 95 22.15 -2.20 14.68
C GLU A 95 21.03 -3.23 14.87
N GLU A 96 19.76 -2.78 14.85
CA GLU A 96 18.59 -3.66 14.90
C GLU A 96 18.57 -4.63 13.72
N GLN A 97 18.77 -4.15 12.49
CA GLN A 97 18.75 -4.99 11.29
C GLN A 97 19.94 -5.97 11.26
N GLU A 98 21.13 -5.52 11.66
CA GLU A 98 22.33 -6.36 11.76
C GLU A 98 22.16 -7.46 12.82
N SER A 99 21.57 -7.13 13.98
CA SER A 99 21.29 -8.12 15.03
C SER A 99 20.32 -9.20 14.54
N ILE A 100 19.31 -8.85 13.75
CA ILE A 100 18.37 -9.82 13.16
C ILE A 100 19.11 -10.74 12.17
N LEU A 101 19.94 -10.18 11.30
CA LEU A 101 20.72 -10.95 10.33
C LEU A 101 21.71 -11.90 11.02
N LYS A 102 22.42 -11.42 12.04
CA LYS A 102 23.38 -12.23 12.81
C LYS A 102 22.70 -13.39 13.52
N SER A 103 21.55 -13.13 14.18
CA SER A 103 20.78 -14.18 14.84
C SER A 103 20.34 -15.27 13.86
N LYS A 104 19.98 -14.90 12.62
CA LYS A 104 19.63 -15.86 11.57
C LYS A 104 20.83 -16.70 11.14
N GLU A 105 22.00 -16.08 10.96
CA GLU A 105 23.23 -16.78 10.60
C GLU A 105 23.64 -17.79 11.69
N GLU A 106 23.58 -17.40 12.97
CA GLU A 106 23.87 -18.28 14.11
C GLU A 106 22.91 -19.47 14.21
N ASN A 107 21.65 -19.28 13.81
CA ASN A 107 20.64 -20.33 13.78
C ASN A 107 20.69 -21.20 12.49
N GLY A 108 21.61 -20.92 11.57
CA GLY A 108 21.69 -21.61 10.29
C GLY A 108 20.51 -21.34 9.35
N GLU A 109 19.82 -20.20 9.52
CA GLU A 109 18.70 -19.79 8.69
C GLU A 109 19.14 -19.06 7.40
N GLU A 110 18.29 -19.07 6.39
CA GLU A 110 18.49 -18.29 5.17
C GLU A 110 18.57 -16.78 5.46
N LYS A 111 19.45 -16.07 4.75
CA LYS A 111 19.67 -14.62 4.92
C LYS A 111 18.45 -13.74 4.55
N GLY A 112 17.47 -14.28 3.83
CA GLY A 112 16.25 -13.55 3.47
C GLY A 112 15.37 -13.22 4.68
N LEU A 113 14.77 -12.02 4.69
CA LEU A 113 13.80 -11.63 5.71
C LEU A 113 12.53 -12.49 5.59
N LYS A 114 12.12 -13.06 6.72
CA LYS A 114 10.83 -13.75 6.87
C LYS A 114 9.83 -12.80 7.53
N TRP A 115 8.54 -13.09 7.37
CA TRP A 115 7.48 -12.32 8.03
C TRP A 115 7.68 -12.23 9.56
N GLU A 116 8.16 -13.30 10.18
CA GLU A 116 8.42 -13.35 11.62
C GLU A 116 9.52 -12.40 12.08
N ASP A 117 10.49 -12.08 11.22
CA ASP A 117 11.57 -11.15 11.54
C ASP A 117 11.05 -9.72 11.74
N THR A 118 9.96 -9.35 11.06
CA THR A 118 9.36 -8.01 11.22
C THR A 118 8.91 -7.73 12.65
N LYS A 119 8.58 -8.76 13.43
CA LYS A 119 8.21 -8.63 14.85
C LYS A 119 9.39 -8.23 15.73
N LYS A 120 10.62 -8.48 15.28
CA LYS A 120 11.86 -8.10 15.98
C LYS A 120 12.29 -6.66 15.66
N MET A 121 11.69 -6.02 14.65
CA MET A 121 12.04 -4.67 14.18
C MET A 121 11.35 -3.56 14.99
N VAL A 122 11.59 -3.53 16.30
CA VAL A 122 10.90 -2.64 17.25
C VAL A 122 11.24 -1.16 17.00
N ILE A 123 12.52 -0.84 16.79
CA ILE A 123 12.99 0.53 16.50
C ILE A 123 12.50 0.97 15.13
N THR A 124 12.63 0.12 14.11
CA THR A 124 12.11 0.42 12.77
C THR A 124 10.61 0.70 12.80
N SER A 125 9.83 -0.10 13.56
CA SER A 125 8.39 0.13 13.73
C SER A 125 8.09 1.48 14.40
N ARG A 126 8.85 1.86 15.44
CA ARG A 126 8.72 3.18 16.08
C ARG A 126 9.06 4.32 15.13
N VAL A 127 10.08 4.17 14.29
CA VAL A 127 10.45 5.17 13.27
C VAL A 127 9.31 5.34 12.27
N ILE A 128 8.69 4.26 11.80
CA ILE A 128 7.53 4.34 10.89
C ILE A 128 6.36 5.05 11.57
N GLN A 129 6.04 4.69 12.81
CA GLN A 129 4.96 5.33 13.58
C GLN A 129 5.21 6.82 13.81
N GLU A 130 6.44 7.19 14.18
CA GLU A 130 6.81 8.58 14.41
C GLU A 130 6.82 9.38 13.10
N THR A 131 7.25 8.76 12.00
CA THR A 131 7.15 9.36 10.67
C THR A 131 5.71 9.64 10.30
N LEU A 132 4.80 8.68 10.51
CA LEU A 132 3.36 8.86 10.26
C LEU A 132 2.78 9.98 11.13
N ARG A 133 3.19 10.07 12.40
CA ARG A 133 2.74 11.10 13.34
C ARG A 133 3.19 12.50 12.93
N VAL A 134 4.44 12.67 12.53
CA VAL A 134 5.04 13.99 12.24
C VAL A 134 4.73 14.45 10.82
N ALA A 135 4.86 13.57 9.82
CA ALA A 135 4.69 13.93 8.42
C ALA A 135 3.22 14.16 8.02
N SER A 136 2.26 13.65 8.79
CA SER A 136 0.81 13.83 8.55
C SER A 136 0.40 13.57 7.09
N ILE A 137 0.77 12.39 6.57
CA ILE A 137 0.62 11.99 5.15
C ILE A 137 -0.79 12.20 4.60
N LEU A 138 -1.81 11.97 5.43
CA LEU A 138 -3.20 12.33 5.17
C LEU A 138 -3.62 13.36 6.22
N SER A 139 -3.65 14.64 5.83
CA SER A 139 -3.81 15.73 6.80
C SER A 139 -5.21 15.82 7.40
N PHE A 140 -6.25 15.49 6.64
CA PHE A 140 -7.63 15.44 7.13
C PHE A 140 -8.49 14.58 6.20
N THR A 141 -9.65 14.15 6.70
CA THR A 141 -10.62 13.41 5.91
C THR A 141 -11.90 14.22 5.80
N PHE A 142 -12.58 14.11 4.66
CA PHE A 142 -13.86 14.76 4.45
C PHE A 142 -14.98 13.85 4.95
N ARG A 143 -15.98 14.45 5.59
CA ARG A 143 -17.25 13.81 5.99
C ARG A 143 -18.38 14.78 5.66
N GLU A 144 -19.53 14.22 5.31
CA GLU A 144 -20.78 14.94 5.13
C GLU A 144 -21.76 14.43 6.19
N ALA A 145 -22.40 15.34 6.92
CA ALA A 145 -23.42 14.98 7.89
C ALA A 145 -24.68 14.56 7.12
N VAL A 146 -25.17 13.35 7.38
CA VAL A 146 -26.39 12.82 6.73
C VAL A 146 -27.66 13.21 7.48
N GLU A 147 -27.50 13.78 8.67
CA GLU A 147 -28.52 14.31 9.57
C GLU A 147 -27.89 15.39 10.46
N ASP A 148 -28.71 16.17 11.16
CA ASP A 148 -28.22 17.22 12.06
C ASP A 148 -27.45 16.60 13.24
N VAL A 149 -26.29 17.17 13.58
CA VAL A 149 -25.41 16.68 14.65
C VAL A 149 -25.20 17.77 15.71
N GLU A 150 -25.60 17.47 16.95
CA GLU A 150 -25.21 18.25 18.12
C GLU A 150 -23.96 17.65 18.77
N TYR A 151 -22.90 18.44 18.90
CA TYR A 151 -21.64 18.02 19.52
C TYR A 151 -21.49 18.71 20.89
N GLN A 152 -21.27 17.92 21.94
CA GLN A 152 -21.03 18.40 23.32
C GLN A 152 -19.55 18.38 23.67
#